data_AF-A0A0E3ZT17-F1
#
_entry.id   AF-A0A0E3ZT17-F1
#
_cell.length_a   1.000
_cell.length_b   1.000
_cell.length_c   1.000
_cell.angle_alpha   90.00
_cell.angle_beta   90.00
_cell.angle_gamma   90.00
#
_symmetry.space_group_name_H-M   'P 1'
#
loop_
_entity.id
_entity.type
_entity.pdbx_description
1 polymer ?
#
loop_
_entity_poly.entity_id
_entity_poly.type
_entity_poly.pdbx_seq_one_letter_code
_entity_poly.pdbx_strand_id
1 'polypeptide(L)'
;MYAFFILCTDDNGKYYNSQFRSTTIEAGFDGLTELTREGWKLRYIRCLDQDDCFGNWIDLPVEAFDERPMVAILQELQNEWTYLLSPSA
;
A
#
# COMPACT_ATOMS: atom_id res chain seq x y z
N MET A 1 10.80 -13.43 1.06
CA MET A 1 10.08 -13.07 2.32
C MET A 1 9.97 -11.57 2.39
N TYR A 2 8.86 -10.99 2.85
CA TYR A 2 8.65 -9.54 2.86
C TYR A 2 8.77 -8.96 4.26
N ALA A 3 9.39 -7.78 4.37
CA ALA A 3 9.40 -6.99 5.60
C ALA A 3 8.72 -5.65 5.35
N PHE A 4 7.82 -5.26 6.25
CA PHE A 4 7.08 -4.03 6.19
C PHE A 4 7.47 -3.13 7.35
N PHE A 5 7.80 -1.88 7.05
CA PHE A 5 7.93 -0.82 8.03
C PHE A 5 6.73 0.10 7.90
N ILE A 6 6.08 0.41 9.00
CA ILE A 6 4.86 1.21 9.03
C ILE A 6 5.01 2.35 10.03
N LEU A 7 4.58 3.53 9.61
CA LEU A 7 4.22 4.63 10.50
C LEU A 7 2.70 4.82 10.43
N CYS A 8 2.02 4.69 11.56
CA CYS A 8 0.60 4.93 11.68
C CYS A 8 0.29 5.94 12.79
N THR A 9 -0.93 6.46 12.80
CA THR A 9 -1.45 7.32 13.87
C THR A 9 -2.74 6.75 14.43
N ASP A 10 -2.92 6.86 15.75
CA ASP A 10 -4.23 6.62 16.38
C ASP A 10 -5.20 7.80 16.16
N ASP A 11 -6.42 7.70 16.70
CA ASP A 11 -7.44 8.74 16.60
C ASP A 11 -7.08 10.04 17.34
N ASN A 12 -6.16 9.99 18.29
CA ASN A 12 -5.64 11.18 18.97
C ASN A 12 -4.48 11.83 18.18
N GLY A 13 -4.12 11.27 17.01
CA GLY A 13 -3.03 11.75 16.18
C GLY A 13 -1.64 11.38 16.72
N LYS A 14 -1.55 10.48 17.70
CA LYS A 14 -0.25 10.02 18.21
C LYS A 14 0.37 9.04 17.22
N TYR A 15 1.65 9.22 16.95
CA TYR A 15 2.41 8.39 16.02
C TYR A 15 2.90 7.09 16.66
N TYR A 16 2.85 6.02 15.87
CA TYR A 16 3.37 4.71 16.19
C TYR A 16 4.12 4.16 15.00
N ASN A 17 5.26 3.55 15.29
CA ASN A 17 6.15 2.91 14.34
C ASN A 17 6.17 1.41 14.65
N SER A 18 5.94 0.61 13.62
CA SER A 18 5.87 -0.85 13.72
C SER A 18 6.58 -1.51 12.55
N GLN A 19 7.04 -2.74 12.77
CA GLN A 19 7.62 -3.57 11.74
C GLN A 19 7.06 -4.98 11.85
N PHE A 20 6.70 -5.57 10.71
CA PHE A 20 6.30 -6.97 10.66
C PHE A 20 6.86 -7.65 9.41
N ARG A 21 6.79 -8.98 9.39
CA ARG A 21 7.24 -9.81 8.27
C ARG A 21 6.09 -10.66 7.76
N SER A 22 6.09 -10.91 6.47
CA SER A 22 5.13 -11.78 5.80
C SER A 22 5.85 -12.75 4.86
N THR A 23 5.27 -13.92 4.67
CA THR A 23 5.77 -14.93 3.71
C THR A 23 5.45 -14.54 2.27
N THR A 24 4.30 -13.90 2.02
CA THR A 24 3.90 -13.38 0.71
C THR A 24 3.54 -11.89 0.80
N ILE A 25 3.58 -11.21 -0.34
CA ILE A 25 3.28 -9.77 -0.39
C ILE A 25 1.80 -9.52 -0.13
N GLU A 26 0.92 -10.40 -0.61
CA GLU A 26 -0.54 -10.35 -0.43
C GLU A 26 -0.92 -10.45 1.04
N ALA A 27 -0.36 -11.41 1.78
CA ALA A 27 -0.59 -11.52 3.22
C ALA A 27 -0.07 -10.29 3.99
N GLY A 28 0.96 -9.62 3.46
CA GLY A 28 1.42 -8.34 3.98
C GLY A 28 0.40 -7.22 3.76
N PHE A 29 -0.18 -7.14 2.57
CA PHE A 29 -1.23 -6.17 2.23
C PHE A 29 -2.53 -6.40 3.00
N ASP A 30 -2.91 -7.66 3.22
CA ASP A 30 -4.05 -8.01 4.07
C ASP A 30 -3.84 -7.50 5.50
N GLY A 31 -2.63 -7.65 6.05
CA GLY A 31 -2.29 -7.11 7.37
C GLY A 31 -2.34 -5.58 7.44
N LEU A 32 -1.92 -4.88 6.38
CA LEU A 32 -2.05 -3.42 6.29
C LEU A 32 -3.51 -2.97 6.22
N THR A 33 -4.33 -3.73 5.50
CA THR A 33 -5.77 -3.49 5.37
C THR A 33 -6.49 -3.73 6.70
N GLU A 34 -6.10 -4.76 7.45
CA GLU A 34 -6.70 -5.02 8.77
C GLU A 34 -6.35 -3.89 9.77
N LEU A 35 -5.13 -3.35 9.71
CA LEU A 35 -4.76 -2.18 10.54
C LEU A 35 -5.67 -0.98 10.27
N THR A 36 -5.95 -0.67 9.01
CA THR A 36 -6.86 0.45 8.69
C THR A 36 -8.29 0.17 9.11
N ARG A 37 -8.73 -1.08 8.99
CA ARG A 37 -10.02 -1.56 9.49
C ARG A 37 -10.19 -1.44 11.00
N GLU A 38 -9.12 -1.64 11.75
CA GLU A 38 -9.09 -1.43 13.21
C GLU A 38 -9.06 0.07 13.60
N GLY A 39 -9.04 0.99 12.63
CA GLY A 39 -9.07 2.44 12.83
C GLY A 39 -7.68 3.10 12.81
N TRP A 40 -6.61 2.35 12.54
CA TRP A 40 -5.28 2.95 12.41
C TRP A 40 -5.16 3.74 11.11
N LYS A 41 -4.64 4.96 11.20
CA LYS A 41 -4.39 5.79 10.01
C LYS A 41 -2.94 5.60 9.56
N LEU A 42 -2.75 4.89 8.46
CA LEU A 42 -1.43 4.71 7.84
C LEU A 42 -0.92 6.05 7.32
N ARG A 43 0.32 6.40 7.67
CA ARG A 43 1.00 7.63 7.25
C ARG A 43 2.18 7.35 6.35
N TYR A 44 2.82 6.22 6.58
CA TYR A 44 3.95 5.79 5.79
C TYR A 44 4.10 4.28 5.80
N ILE A 45 4.41 3.71 4.64
CA ILE A 45 4.64 2.28 4.51
C ILE A 45 5.84 2.08 3.58
N ARG A 46 6.79 1.25 4.01
CA ARG A 46 7.82 0.70 3.13
C ARG A 46 7.80 -0.82 3.16
N CYS A 47 8.01 -1.43 2.01
CA CYS A 47 8.18 -2.86 1.86
C CYS A 47 9.60 -3.18 1.38
N LEU A 48 10.18 -4.25 1.91
CA LEU A 48 11.43 -4.83 1.44
C LEU A 48 11.15 -6.29 1.08
N ASP A 49 11.44 -6.67 -0.16
CA ASP A 49 11.59 -8.07 -0.52
C ASP A 49 12.97 -8.54 -0.07
N GLN A 50 13.02 -9.47 0.87
CA GLN A 50 14.28 -10.03 1.37
C GLN A 50 14.94 -11.00 0.39
N ASP A 51 14.19 -11.44 -0.63
CA ASP A 51 14.74 -12.31 -1.67
C ASP A 51 15.28 -11.48 -2.85
N ASP A 52 15.00 -10.16 -2.88
CA ASP A 52 15.63 -9.23 -3.81
C ASP A 52 17.10 -9.01 -3.42
N CYS A 53 18.01 -9.35 -4.34
CA CYS A 53 19.46 -9.25 -4.14
C CYS A 53 19.95 -7.80 -3.98
N PHE A 54 19.15 -6.81 -4.37
CA PHE A 54 19.47 -5.41 -4.19
C PHE A 54 19.03 -4.85 -2.83
N GLY A 55 18.15 -5.56 -2.10
CA GLY A 55 17.71 -5.17 -0.76
C GLY A 55 17.03 -3.80 -0.72
N ASN A 56 16.34 -3.41 -1.80
CA ASN A 56 15.75 -2.09 -1.92
C ASN A 56 14.43 -1.99 -1.18
N TRP A 57 14.25 -0.89 -0.45
CA TRP A 57 12.96 -0.53 0.11
C TRP A 57 12.10 0.15 -0.95
N ILE A 58 10.85 -0.28 -1.04
CA ILE A 58 9.83 0.27 -1.93
C ILE A 58 8.82 1.01 -1.05
N ASP A 59 8.62 2.29 -1.34
CA ASP A 59 7.57 3.08 -0.71
C ASP A 59 6.20 2.67 -1.29
N LEU A 60 5.25 2.35 -0.41
CA LEU A 60 3.90 1.95 -0.81
C LEU A 60 2.93 3.12 -0.63
N PRO A 61 1.94 3.28 -1.53
CA PRO A 61 0.92 4.32 -1.41
C PRO A 61 -0.02 3.98 -0.24
N VAL A 62 -0.10 4.87 0.75
CA VAL A 62 -0.96 4.66 1.93
C VAL A 62 -2.43 4.77 1.59
N GLU A 63 -2.75 5.52 0.54
CA GLU A 63 -4.09 5.73 -0.01
C GLU A 63 -4.66 4.45 -0.64
N ALA A 64 -3.82 3.46 -0.95
CA ALA A 64 -4.31 2.16 -1.40
C ALA A 64 -4.98 1.35 -0.27
N PHE A 65 -4.76 1.75 0.99
CA PHE A 65 -5.22 1.04 2.18
C PHE A 65 -6.23 1.85 3.01
N ASP A 66 -6.52 3.10 2.64
CA ASP A 66 -7.29 4.05 3.45
C ASP A 66 -8.82 3.86 3.40
N GLU A 67 -9.26 2.64 3.04
CA GLU A 67 -10.65 2.22 2.87
C GLU A 67 -11.44 3.02 1.83
N ARG A 68 -10.82 3.98 1.12
CA ARG A 68 -11.52 4.72 0.08
C ARG A 68 -11.78 3.79 -1.10
N PRO A 69 -12.97 3.87 -1.71
CA PRO A 69 -13.26 3.10 -2.90
C PRO A 69 -12.29 3.50 -4.02
N MET A 70 -11.41 2.58 -4.40
CA MET A 70 -10.46 2.74 -5.52
C MET A 70 -11.16 2.89 -6.89
N VAL A 71 -12.49 2.77 -6.95
CA VAL A 71 -13.30 2.84 -8.16
C VAL A 71 -12.95 4.08 -8.99
N ALA A 72 -12.80 5.26 -8.37
CA ALA A 72 -12.47 6.48 -9.10
C ALA A 72 -11.09 6.40 -9.79
N ILE A 73 -10.07 5.92 -9.08
CA ILE A 73 -8.70 5.77 -9.59
C ILE A 73 -8.65 4.69 -10.68
N LEU A 74 -9.35 3.58 -10.48
CA LEU A 74 -9.46 2.51 -11.47
C LEU A 74 -10.16 3.00 -12.75
N GLN A 75 -11.18 3.85 -12.61
CA GLN A 75 -11.88 4.45 -13.75
C GLN A 75 -10.96 5.40 -14.53
N GLU A 76 -10.15 6.21 -13.84
CA GLU A 76 -9.16 7.10 -14.45
C GLU A 76 -8.10 6.31 -15.22
N LEU A 77 -7.52 5.28 -14.58
CA LEU A 77 -6.59 4.37 -15.24
C LEU A 77 -7.23 3.71 -16.46
N GLN A 78 -8.44 3.18 -16.33
CA GLN A 78 -9.11 2.53 -17.46
C GLN A 78 -9.34 3.50 -18.63
N ASN A 79 -9.68 4.76 -18.36
CA ASN A 79 -9.82 5.78 -19.38
C ASN A 79 -8.49 6.10 -20.07
N GLU A 80 -7.41 6.26 -19.31
CA GLU A 80 -6.07 6.51 -19.85
C GLU A 80 -5.59 5.37 -20.75
N TRP A 81 -5.73 4.13 -20.29
CA TRP A 81 -5.36 2.95 -21.06
C TRP A 81 -6.21 2.78 -22.33
N THR A 82 -7.52 3.05 -22.24
CA THR A 82 -8.41 3.02 -23.41
C THR A 82 -7.98 4.06 -24.43
N TYR A 83 -7.58 5.26 -24.00
CA TYR A 83 -7.06 6.30 -24.88
C TYR A 83 -5.76 5.87 -25.58
N LEU A 84 -4.78 5.36 -24.83
CA LEU A 84 -3.49 4.92 -25.38
C LEU A 84 -3.61 3.75 -26.37
N LEU A 85 -4.59 2.86 -26.16
CA LEU A 85 -4.83 1.69 -26.99
C LEU A 85 -5.81 1.95 -28.13
N SER A 86 -6.37 3.16 -28.22
CA SER A 86 -7.26 3.55 -29.30
C SER A 86 -6.47 3.61 -30.62
N PRO A 87 -6.98 3.09 -31.76
CA PRO A 87 -6.28 3.04 -33.05
C PRO A 87 -5.98 4.41 -33.71
N SER A 88 -6.02 5.51 -32.96
CA SER A 88 -6.00 6.88 -33.46
C SER A 88 -5.04 7.80 -32.71
N ALA A 89 -4.11 7.26 -31.91
CA ALA A 89 -2.99 8.02 -31.34
C ALA A 89 -1.80 8.05 -32.31
#